data_AF-A0AA37UGP4-F1
#
_entry.id   AF-A0AA37UGP4-F1
#
_cell.length_a   1.000
_cell.length_b   1.000
_cell.length_c   1.000
_cell.angle_alpha   90.00
_cell.angle_beta   90.00
_cell.angle_gamma   90.00
#
_symmetry.space_group_name_H-M   'P 1'
#
loop_
_entity.id
_entity.type
_entity.pdbx_description
1 polymer ?
#
loop_
_entity_poly.entity_id
_entity_poly.type
_entity_poly.pdbx_seq_one_letter_code
_entity_poly.pdbx_strand_id
1 'polypeptide(L)'
;MWNKLVFENGVLRRSAAGRRLIDLNQDVRSVTSLRGRDITLRVEEAQEFQLDGDGMGVAVAVRSWIDEGALRVMVPLASPTA
;
A
#
# COMPACT_ATOMS: atom_id res chain seq x y z
N MET A 1 11.59 -2.13 -12.26
CA MET A 1 11.97 -0.70 -12.38
C MET A 1 10.68 0.13 -12.27
N TRP A 2 10.30 0.62 -11.07
CA TRP A 2 9.35 1.73 -10.82
C TRP A 2 9.01 1.95 -9.32
N ASN A 3 10.00 1.88 -8.42
CA ASN A 3 9.80 2.19 -6.99
C ASN A 3 9.70 3.71 -6.71
N LYS A 4 9.35 4.53 -7.70
CA LYS A 4 9.44 6.00 -7.63
C LYS A 4 8.11 6.74 -7.54
N LEU A 5 6.98 6.12 -7.90
CA LEU A 5 5.75 6.89 -8.15
C LEU A 5 4.80 7.09 -6.95
N VAL A 6 5.01 6.42 -5.80
CA VAL A 6 4.09 6.56 -4.63
C VAL A 6 4.67 7.44 -3.51
N PHE A 7 5.96 7.80 -3.57
CA PHE A 7 6.58 8.70 -2.58
C PHE A 7 6.35 10.20 -2.88
N GLU A 8 5.91 10.56 -4.09
CA GLU A 8 5.92 11.96 -4.56
C GLU A 8 4.76 12.81 -4.06
N ASN A 9 3.61 12.25 -3.65
CA ASN A 9 2.46 13.08 -3.25
C ASN A 9 2.47 13.52 -1.77
N GLY A 10 3.65 13.49 -1.11
CA GLY A 10 3.89 14.24 0.14
C GLY A 10 3.04 13.86 1.36
N VAL A 11 2.32 12.74 1.33
CA VAL A 11 1.50 12.24 2.44
C VAL A 11 2.36 11.54 3.50
N LEU A 12 3.37 10.78 3.06
CA LEU A 12 4.34 10.14 3.96
C LEU A 12 5.17 11.16 4.75
N ARG A 13 5.52 12.31 4.16
CA ARG A 13 6.29 13.35 4.87
C ARG A 13 5.42 14.17 5.84
N ARG A 14 4.13 14.30 5.55
CA ARG A 14 3.18 15.11 6.34
C ARG A 14 2.59 14.35 7.52
N SER A 15 2.30 13.05 7.38
CA SER A 15 1.77 12.23 8.48
C SER A 15 2.85 11.86 9.50
N ALA A 16 2.47 11.79 10.78
CA ALA A 16 3.38 11.34 11.84
C ALA A 16 3.81 9.88 11.66
N ALA A 17 2.91 9.03 11.15
CA ALA A 17 3.19 7.65 10.79
C ALA A 17 4.17 7.53 9.62
N GLY A 18 4.03 8.35 8.58
CA GLY A 18 4.95 8.34 7.45
C GLY A 18 6.37 8.83 7.80
N ARG A 19 6.50 9.75 8.77
CA ARG A 19 7.81 10.11 9.35
C ARG A 19 8.47 8.94 10.10
N ARG A 20 7.70 8.20 10.91
CA ARG A 20 8.19 6.98 11.60
C ARG A 20 8.63 5.88 10.62
N LEU A 21 7.90 5.70 9.52
CA LEU A 21 8.28 4.76 8.45
C LEU A 21 9.57 5.17 7.72
N ILE A 22 9.85 6.48 7.60
CA ILE A 22 11.12 6.99 7.04
C ILE A 22 12.27 6.76 8.02
N ASP A 23 12.07 7.04 9.32
CA ASP A 23 13.08 6.81 10.36
C ASP A 23 13.44 5.32 10.50
N LEU A 24 12.47 4.42 10.32
CA LEU A 24 12.67 2.97 10.29
C LEU A 24 13.42 2.47 9.04
N ASN A 25 13.55 3.28 7.98
CA ASN A 25 14.14 2.89 6.70
C ASN A 25 15.63 3.25 6.53
N GLN A 26 16.27 3.90 7.51
CA GLN A 26 17.72 4.19 7.42
C GLN A 26 18.59 2.92 7.48
N ASP A 27 18.08 1.84 8.06
CA ASP A 27 18.72 0.51 8.06
C ASP A 27 17.92 -0.44 7.15
N VAL A 28 18.31 -0.51 5.88
CA VAL A 28 17.61 -1.22 4.80
C VAL A 28 17.44 -2.71 5.13
N ARG A 29 16.29 -3.07 5.70
CA ARG A 29 15.83 -4.45 5.81
C ARG A 29 15.00 -4.81 4.57
N SER A 30 15.23 -6.03 4.09
CA SER A 30 14.68 -6.63 2.89
C SER A 30 13.17 -6.45 2.73
N VAL A 31 12.74 -5.84 1.62
CA VAL A 31 11.33 -5.83 1.21
C VAL A 31 10.93 -7.24 0.80
N THR A 32 9.97 -7.82 1.52
CA THR A 32 9.39 -9.12 1.18
C THR A 32 8.15 -8.92 0.33
N SER A 33 8.18 -9.39 -0.90
CA SER A 33 7.03 -9.33 -1.83
C SER A 33 6.37 -10.69 -1.93
N LEU A 34 5.07 -10.74 -1.64
CA LEU A 34 4.23 -11.94 -1.74
C LEU A 34 3.04 -11.67 -2.68
N ARG A 35 2.52 -12.71 -3.32
CA ARG A 35 1.33 -12.65 -4.18
C ARG A 35 0.33 -13.72 -3.76
N GLY A 36 -0.93 -13.34 -3.57
CA GLY A 36 -2.03 -14.23 -3.19
C GLY A 36 -3.38 -13.61 -3.51
N ARG A 37 -4.47 -14.39 -3.39
CA ARG A 37 -5.85 -13.91 -3.53
C ARG A 37 -6.45 -13.37 -2.23
N ASP A 38 -5.86 -13.74 -1.11
CA ASP A 38 -6.26 -13.37 0.24
C ASP A 38 -5.02 -13.05 1.07
N ILE A 39 -5.15 -12.07 1.95
CA ILE A 39 -4.12 -11.74 2.93
C ILE A 39 -4.75 -11.40 4.28
N THR A 40 -4.11 -11.86 5.34
CA THR A 40 -4.41 -11.43 6.72
C THR A 40 -3.14 -10.88 7.35
N LEU A 41 -3.17 -9.61 7.73
CA LEU A 41 -2.12 -8.93 8.48
C LEU A 41 -2.54 -8.86 9.95
N ARG A 42 -1.60 -9.13 10.85
CA ARG A 42 -1.74 -8.89 12.30
C ARG A 42 -0.49 -8.22 12.83
N VAL A 43 -0.69 -7.27 13.73
CA VAL A 43 0.37 -6.53 14.43
C VAL A 43 0.10 -6.59 15.92
N GLU A 44 1.16 -6.52 16.73
CA GLU A 44 1.05 -6.64 18.19
C GLU A 44 0.36 -5.43 18.83
N GLU A 45 0.60 -4.23 18.30
CA GLU A 45 0.01 -2.98 18.77
C GLU A 45 -0.85 -2.35 17.68
N ALA A 46 -1.91 -1.62 18.05
CA ALA A 46 -2.78 -0.95 17.09
C ALA A 46 -1.99 0.11 16.30
N GLN A 47 -2.03 0.02 14.97
CA GLN A 47 -1.34 0.94 14.06
C GLN A 47 -2.35 1.67 13.17
N GLU A 48 -2.01 2.89 12.74
CA GLU A 48 -2.77 3.57 11.68
C GLU A 48 -2.78 2.73 10.39
N PHE A 49 -3.96 2.53 9.81
CA PHE A 49 -4.14 1.81 8.56
C PHE A 49 -4.64 2.76 7.46
N GLN A 50 -4.02 2.65 6.28
CA GLN A 50 -4.35 3.45 5.11
C GLN A 50 -4.57 2.54 3.90
N LEU A 51 -5.64 2.79 3.14
CA LEU A 51 -5.98 2.11 1.89
C LEU A 51 -6.13 3.15 0.78
N ASP A 52 -5.42 2.99 -0.33
CA ASP A 52 -5.48 3.90 -1.49
C ASP A 52 -5.26 5.40 -1.20
N GLY A 53 -4.63 5.73 -0.07
CA GLY A 53 -4.45 7.11 0.37
C GLY A 53 -5.43 7.58 1.45
N ASP A 54 -6.46 6.80 1.73
CA ASP A 54 -7.50 7.11 2.72
C ASP A 54 -7.21 6.44 4.07
N GLY A 55 -7.33 7.23 5.14
CA GLY A 55 -7.15 6.73 6.51
C GLY A 55 -8.37 5.95 6.99
N MET A 56 -8.14 4.74 7.49
CA MET A 56 -9.18 3.83 7.98
C MET A 56 -9.24 3.74 9.52
N GLY A 57 -8.47 4.57 10.22
CA GLY A 57 -8.31 4.53 11.68
C GLY A 57 -7.16 3.63 12.13
N VAL A 58 -7.19 3.18 13.38
CA VAL A 58 -6.19 2.26 13.94
C VAL A 58 -6.70 0.82 13.95
N ALA A 59 -5.82 -0.13 13.60
CA ALA A 59 -6.16 -1.55 13.52
C ALA A 59 -5.04 -2.44 14.09
N VAL A 60 -5.45 -3.54 14.73
CA VAL A 60 -4.54 -4.64 15.13
C VAL A 60 -4.52 -5.77 14.10
N ALA A 61 -5.51 -5.81 13.21
CA ALA A 61 -5.63 -6.81 12.17
C ALA A 61 -6.35 -6.25 10.93
N VAL A 62 -5.93 -6.68 9.76
CA VAL A 62 -6.58 -6.38 8.48
C VAL A 62 -6.70 -7.68 7.69
N ARG A 63 -7.87 -7.93 7.11
CA ARG A 63 -8.09 -8.99 6.14
C ARG A 63 -8.53 -8.36 4.83
N SER A 64 -7.90 -8.76 3.75
CA SER A 64 -8.25 -8.34 2.40
C SER A 64 -8.29 -9.55 1.47
N TRP A 65 -9.13 -9.48 0.46
CA TRP A 65 -9.31 -10.51 -0.56
C TRP A 65 -9.63 -9.84 -1.89
N ILE A 66 -9.37 -10.55 -2.98
CA ILE A 66 -9.76 -10.11 -4.32
C ILE A 66 -11.24 -10.41 -4.54
N ASP A 67 -12.01 -9.37 -4.86
CA ASP A 67 -13.35 -9.49 -5.42
C ASP A 67 -13.26 -9.42 -6.95
N GLU A 68 -13.21 -10.59 -7.58
CA GLU A 68 -12.89 -10.72 -9.00
C GLU A 68 -14.02 -10.20 -9.89
N GLY A 69 -13.72 -9.21 -10.73
CA GLY A 69 -14.70 -8.61 -11.63
C GLY A 69 -15.71 -7.67 -10.96
N ALA A 70 -15.47 -7.29 -9.69
CA ALA A 70 -16.35 -6.40 -8.92
C ALA A 70 -16.57 -5.02 -9.55
N LEU A 71 -15.66 -4.58 -10.43
CA LEU A 71 -15.75 -3.30 -11.11
C LEU A 71 -15.49 -3.45 -12.61
N ARG A 72 -16.46 -3.04 -13.42
CA ARG A 72 -16.29 -2.85 -14.86
C ARG A 72 -15.77 -1.44 -15.12
N VAL A 73 -14.60 -1.33 -15.73
CA VAL A 73 -13.98 -0.05 -16.10
C VAL A 73 -13.81 0.06 -17.61
N MET A 74 -13.97 1.26 -18.15
CA MET A 74 -13.59 1.57 -19.53
C MET A 74 -12.07 1.77 -19.57
N VAL A 75 -11.39 1.09 -20.49
CA VAL A 75 -9.95 1.25 -20.71
C VAL A 75 -9.70 1.79 -22.12
N PRO A 76 -8.62 2.55 -22.35
CA PRO A 76 -8.24 2.97 -23.69
C PRO A 76 -8.04 1.74 -24.61
N LEU A 77 -8.37 1.90 -25.89
CA LEU A 77 -7.87 0.97 -26.91
C LEU A 77 -6.35 1.00 -26.85
N ALA A 78 -5.73 -0.17 -26.67
CA ALA A 78 -4.29 -0.28 -26.51
C ALA A 78 -3.57 0.41 -27.69
N SER A 79 -2.61 1.28 -27.39
CA SER A 79 -1.58 1.62 -28.38
C SER A 79 -0.76 0.35 -28.65
N PRO A 80 -0.47 -0.03 -29.91
CA PRO A 80 0.45 -1.12 -30.17
C PRO A 80 1.81 -0.72 -29.60
N THR A 81 2.29 -1.48 -28.61
CA THR A 81 3.62 -1.28 -28.03
C THR A 81 4.68 -1.60 -29.08
N ALA A 82 5.54 -0.62 -29.39
CA ALA A 82 6.80 -0.81 -30.12
C ALA A 82 7.88 -1.40 -29.21
#